data_AF-A0A813H8X5-F1
#
_entry.id   AF-A0A813H8X5-F1
#
_cell.length_a   1.000
_cell.length_b   1.000
_cell.length_c   1.000
_cell.angle_alpha   90.00
_cell.angle_beta   90.00
_cell.angle_gamma   90.00
#
_symmetry.space_group_name_H-M   'P 1'
#
loop_
_entity.id
_entity.type
_entity.pdbx_description
1 polymer ?
#
loop_
_entity_poly.entity_id
_entity_poly.type
_entity_poly.pdbx_seq_one_letter_code
_entity_poly.pdbx_strand_id
1 'polypeptide(L)'
;MGPVASEADDEIDALFSSDTEDEAQGAAKLQKRVAEATALKAEGNSLLQQGRAGDAACSYRKALSAVWADYRRRSAPEASALGLAIDLNLSLCHLKLEEWEAARRCAERALGQEPGNVK
;
A
#
# COMPACT_ATOMS: atom_id res chain seq x y z
N MET A 1 26.85 3.66 -57.71
CA MET A 1 27.50 3.29 -56.42
C MET A 1 28.05 4.58 -55.83
N GLY A 2 27.63 5.08 -54.67
CA GLY A 2 26.75 4.52 -53.65
C GLY A 2 25.95 5.60 -52.91
N PRO A 3 25.13 5.21 -51.93
CA PRO A 3 24.33 6.12 -51.12
C PRO A 3 25.11 6.53 -49.86
N VAL A 4 25.00 7.79 -49.44
CA VAL A 4 25.34 8.19 -48.07
C VAL A 4 24.16 8.99 -47.55
N ALA A 5 23.21 8.26 -46.98
CA ALA A 5 22.10 8.78 -46.20
C ALA A 5 21.96 7.86 -45.00
N SER A 6 22.42 8.30 -43.83
CA SER A 6 21.85 7.99 -42.50
C SER A 6 22.85 8.37 -41.41
N GLU A 7 22.80 9.62 -40.94
CA GLU A 7 23.47 10.00 -39.67
C GLU A 7 22.58 10.93 -38.83
N ALA A 8 21.27 10.93 -39.04
CA ALA A 8 20.35 11.88 -38.38
C ALA A 8 19.26 11.25 -37.51
N ASP A 9 19.17 9.93 -37.40
CA ASP A 9 18.05 9.26 -36.71
C ASP A 9 18.37 8.80 -35.26
N ASP A 10 19.63 8.84 -34.81
CA ASP A 10 20.04 8.29 -33.50
C ASP A 10 19.95 9.27 -32.31
N GLU A 11 19.64 10.56 -32.53
CA GLU A 11 19.67 11.57 -31.45
C GLU A 11 18.32 11.78 -30.72
N ILE A 12 17.21 11.20 -31.20
CA ILE A 12 15.88 11.43 -30.60
C ILE A 12 15.59 10.46 -29.43
N ASP A 13 16.19 9.28 -29.40
CA ASP A 13 15.93 8.24 -28.38
C ASP A 13 16.50 8.59 -26.98
N ALA A 14 17.44 9.53 -26.90
CA ALA A 14 18.02 9.95 -25.63
C ALA A 14 17.13 10.92 -24.82
N LEU A 15 16.11 11.54 -25.44
CA LEU A 15 15.30 12.58 -24.80
C LEU A 15 14.15 12.03 -23.94
N PHE A 16 13.76 10.76 -24.13
CA PHE A 16 12.69 10.10 -23.35
C PHE A 16 13.22 9.18 -22.23
N SER A 17 14.54 9.09 -22.05
CA SER A 17 15.14 8.27 -20.97
C SER A 17 15.06 8.93 -19.58
N SER A 18 14.57 10.17 -19.48
CA SER A 18 14.45 10.89 -18.20
C SER A 18 13.21 10.50 -17.38
N ASP A 19 12.19 9.90 -17.99
CA ASP A 19 10.94 9.55 -17.29
C ASP A 19 11.05 8.21 -16.54
N THR A 20 11.99 7.34 -16.91
CA THR A 20 12.14 6.01 -16.32
C THR A 20 12.87 6.01 -14.97
N GLU A 21 13.70 7.02 -14.70
CA GLU A 21 14.44 7.12 -13.44
C GLU A 21 13.57 7.62 -12.27
N ASP A 22 12.63 8.52 -12.52
CA ASP A 22 11.73 9.07 -11.48
C ASP A 22 10.67 8.05 -11.05
N GLU A 23 10.14 7.27 -11.99
CA GLU A 23 9.21 6.16 -11.70
C GLU A 23 9.90 5.04 -10.89
N ALA A 24 11.14 4.68 -11.23
CA ALA A 24 11.90 3.66 -10.51
C ALA A 24 12.19 4.06 -9.05
N GLN A 25 12.51 5.34 -8.81
CA GLN A 25 12.72 5.88 -7.46
C GLN A 25 11.43 5.91 -6.65
N GLY A 26 10.31 6.26 -7.28
CA GLY A 26 8.97 6.19 -6.67
C GLY A 26 8.59 4.77 -6.26
N ALA A 27 8.81 3.79 -7.14
CA ALA A 27 8.52 2.38 -6.90
C ALA A 27 9.39 1.79 -5.78
N ALA A 28 10.68 2.07 -5.75
CA ALA A 28 11.57 1.60 -4.68
C ALA A 28 11.17 2.16 -3.31
N LYS A 29 10.77 3.44 -3.25
CA LYS A 29 10.28 4.07 -2.02
C LYS A 29 8.96 3.47 -1.56
N LEU A 30 8.05 3.17 -2.49
CA LEU A 30 6.80 2.47 -2.19
C LEU A 30 7.07 1.08 -1.62
N GLN A 31 7.91 0.29 -2.27
CA GLN A 31 8.28 -1.06 -1.82
C GLN A 31 8.83 -1.05 -0.40
N LYS A 32 9.70 -0.08 -0.06
CA LYS A 32 10.21 0.08 1.31
C LYS A 32 9.09 0.33 2.32
N ARG A 33 8.12 1.19 2.01
CA ARG A 33 6.95 1.48 2.87
C ARG A 33 6.02 0.29 2.99
N VAL A 34 5.81 -0.46 1.91
CA VAL A 34 5.02 -1.70 1.88
C VAL A 34 5.69 -2.78 2.74
N ALA A 35 7.01 -2.93 2.65
CA ALA A 35 7.77 -3.87 3.46
C ALA A 35 7.69 -3.51 4.96
N GLU A 36 7.85 -2.23 5.31
CA GLU A 36 7.71 -1.73 6.67
C GLU A 36 6.29 -1.97 7.22
N ALA A 37 5.26 -1.64 6.43
CA ALA A 37 3.86 -1.89 6.79
C ALA A 37 3.56 -3.39 6.95
N THR A 38 4.18 -4.24 6.14
CA THR A 38 4.03 -5.70 6.24
C THR A 38 4.64 -6.23 7.53
N ALA A 39 5.80 -5.73 7.94
CA ALA A 39 6.43 -6.09 9.21
C ALA A 39 5.55 -5.68 10.40
N LEU A 40 5.06 -4.43 10.41
CA LEU A 40 4.16 -3.92 11.44
C LEU A 40 2.82 -4.67 11.49
N LYS A 41 2.29 -5.07 10.33
CA LYS A 41 1.10 -5.94 10.25
C LYS A 41 1.37 -7.31 10.90
N ALA A 42 2.52 -7.92 10.63
CA ALA A 42 2.88 -9.21 11.22
C ALA A 42 3.05 -9.12 12.75
N GLU A 43 3.62 -8.02 13.24
CA GLU A 43 3.69 -7.71 14.66
C GLU A 43 2.29 -7.56 15.26
N GLY A 44 1.40 -6.79 14.60
CA GLY A 44 0.01 -6.64 15.00
C GLY A 44 -0.74 -7.97 15.06
N ASN A 45 -0.51 -8.87 14.10
CA ASN A 45 -1.11 -10.21 14.09
C ASN A 45 -0.68 -11.01 15.33
N SER A 46 0.61 -10.97 15.67
CA SER A 46 1.16 -11.64 16.84
C SER A 46 0.55 -11.10 18.15
N LEU A 47 0.39 -9.78 18.25
CA LEU A 47 -0.25 -9.14 19.41
C LEU A 47 -1.74 -9.51 19.53
N LEU A 48 -2.45 -9.58 18.41
CA LEU A 48 -3.85 -10.02 18.35
C LEU A 48 -4.01 -11.46 18.83
N GLN A 49 -3.11 -12.35 18.42
CA GLN A 49 -3.08 -13.75 18.88
C GLN A 49 -2.82 -13.86 20.38
N GLN A 50 -2.04 -12.93 20.95
CA GLN A 50 -1.81 -12.81 22.39
C GLN A 50 -3.00 -12.18 23.15
N GLY A 51 -4.09 -11.81 22.46
CA GLY A 51 -5.24 -11.13 23.05
C GLY A 51 -5.04 -9.63 23.31
N ARG A 52 -3.90 -9.07 22.93
CA ARG A 52 -3.55 -7.65 23.12
C ARG A 52 -4.07 -6.79 21.98
N ALA A 53 -5.40 -6.72 21.84
CA ALA A 53 -6.06 -6.02 20.74
C ALA A 53 -5.71 -4.52 20.66
N GLY A 54 -5.51 -3.85 21.80
CA GLY A 54 -5.12 -2.44 21.85
C GLY A 54 -3.73 -2.17 21.27
N ASP A 55 -2.74 -2.99 21.65
CA ASP A 55 -1.38 -2.88 21.11
C ASP A 55 -1.35 -3.25 19.62
N ALA A 56 -2.09 -4.30 19.24
CA ALA A 56 -2.25 -4.69 17.85
C ALA A 56 -2.83 -3.56 16.99
N ALA A 57 -3.89 -2.89 17.47
CA ALA A 57 -4.47 -1.72 16.80
C ALA A 57 -3.44 -0.59 16.62
N CYS A 58 -2.57 -0.37 17.61
CA CYS A 58 -1.51 0.63 17.51
C CYS A 58 -0.50 0.28 16.40
N SER A 59 -0.04 -0.97 16.32
CA SER A 59 0.86 -1.43 15.26
C SER A 59 0.21 -1.37 13.87
N TYR A 60 -1.07 -1.74 13.75
CA TYR A 60 -1.80 -1.62 12.49
C TYR A 60 -1.99 -0.18 12.03
N ARG A 61 -2.28 0.77 12.94
CA ARG A 61 -2.37 2.19 12.55
C ARG A 61 -1.05 2.71 12.01
N LYS A 62 0.08 2.31 12.62
CA LYS A 62 1.41 2.65 12.11
C LYS A 62 1.62 2.06 10.71
N ALA A 63 1.30 0.77 10.53
CA ALA A 63 1.37 0.11 9.23
C ALA A 63 0.53 0.83 8.18
N LEU A 64 -0.72 1.16 8.52
CA LEU A 64 -1.64 1.84 7.63
C LEU A 64 -1.11 3.25 7.27
N SER A 65 -0.55 3.99 8.23
CA SER A 65 0.00 5.32 7.98
C SER A 65 1.14 5.32 6.95
N ALA A 66 1.93 4.24 6.91
CA ALA A 66 3.03 4.09 5.96
C ALA A 66 2.51 3.91 4.52
N VAL A 67 1.38 3.26 4.31
CA VAL A 67 0.80 3.00 2.98
C VAL A 67 -0.48 3.79 2.69
N TRP A 68 -0.91 4.67 3.60
CA TRP A 68 -2.22 5.32 3.56
C TRP A 68 -2.45 6.13 2.28
N ALA A 69 -1.42 6.86 1.85
CA ALA A 69 -1.52 7.72 0.67
C ALA A 69 -1.79 6.89 -0.60
N ASP A 70 -1.16 5.73 -0.70
CA ASP A 70 -1.23 4.82 -1.84
C ASP A 70 -2.51 3.98 -1.79
N TYR A 71 -2.89 3.51 -0.61
CA TYR A 71 -4.17 2.85 -0.33
C TYR A 71 -5.36 3.75 -0.66
N ARG A 72 -5.36 5.01 -0.19
CA ARG A 72 -6.46 5.95 -0.44
C ARG A 72 -6.58 6.31 -1.93
N ARG A 73 -5.46 6.46 -2.62
CA ARG A 73 -5.44 6.80 -4.06
C ARG A 73 -5.60 5.59 -4.98
N ARG A 74 -5.57 4.37 -4.45
CA ARG A 74 -5.51 3.12 -5.24
C ARG A 74 -4.36 3.16 -6.24
N SER A 75 -3.27 3.82 -5.86
CA SER A 75 -2.14 4.11 -6.76
C SER A 75 -1.30 2.87 -7.04
N ALA A 76 -1.31 1.91 -6.12
CA ALA A 76 -0.57 0.66 -6.24
C ALA A 76 -1.40 -0.51 -5.72
N PRO A 77 -1.49 -1.63 -6.46
CA PRO A 77 -2.29 -2.78 -6.06
C PRO A 77 -1.76 -3.43 -4.78
N GLU A 78 -0.44 -3.52 -4.62
CA GLU A 78 0.20 -4.12 -3.43
C GLU A 78 -0.13 -3.34 -2.16
N ALA A 79 0.04 -2.01 -2.19
CA ALA A 79 -0.30 -1.14 -1.08
C ALA A 79 -1.82 -1.14 -0.79
N SER A 80 -2.63 -1.29 -1.84
CA SER A 80 -4.09 -1.34 -1.71
C SER A 80 -4.55 -2.63 -1.01
N ALA A 81 -4.04 -3.78 -1.44
CA ALA A 81 -4.32 -5.08 -0.82
C ALA A 81 -3.80 -5.14 0.62
N LEU A 82 -2.62 -4.56 0.87
CA LEU A 82 -2.07 -4.48 2.23
C LEU A 82 -2.90 -3.56 3.12
N GLY A 83 -3.28 -2.37 2.64
CA GLY A 83 -4.13 -1.43 3.37
C GLY A 83 -5.50 -2.01 3.70
N LEU A 84 -6.12 -2.73 2.76
CA LEU A 84 -7.37 -3.46 2.97
C LEU A 84 -7.23 -4.50 4.09
N ALA A 85 -6.19 -5.34 4.03
CA ALA A 85 -5.95 -6.35 5.05
C ALA A 85 -5.70 -5.73 6.44
N ILE A 86 -5.02 -4.58 6.50
CA ILE A 86 -4.79 -3.85 7.75
C ILE A 86 -6.11 -3.27 8.28
N ASP A 87 -6.96 -2.69 7.42
CA ASP A 87 -8.26 -2.13 7.82
C ASP A 87 -9.20 -3.21 8.37
N LEU A 88 -9.24 -4.40 7.77
CA LEU A 88 -10.02 -5.53 8.28
C LEU A 88 -9.52 -6.00 9.64
N ASN A 89 -8.20 -6.11 9.82
CA ASN A 89 -7.60 -6.48 11.09
C ASN A 89 -7.83 -5.40 12.17
N LEU A 90 -7.80 -4.12 11.80
CA LEU A 90 -8.17 -3.00 12.67
C LEU A 90 -9.63 -3.07 13.08
N SER A 91 -10.53 -3.36 12.14
CA SER A 91 -11.95 -3.57 12.42
C SER A 91 -12.13 -4.67 13.47
N LEU A 92 -11.45 -5.81 13.29
CA LEU A 92 -11.47 -6.90 14.27
C LEU A 92 -10.92 -6.48 15.65
N CYS A 93 -9.82 -5.72 15.69
CA CYS A 93 -9.31 -5.16 16.95
C CYS A 93 -10.34 -4.27 17.63
N HIS A 94 -10.96 -3.35 16.88
CA HIS A 94 -11.97 -2.44 17.40
C HIS A 94 -13.23 -3.18 17.88
N LEU A 95 -13.64 -4.25 17.19
CA LEU A 95 -14.73 -5.12 17.66
C LEU A 95 -14.39 -5.79 18.99
N LYS A 96 -13.14 -6.26 19.17
CA LYS A 96 -12.68 -6.85 20.44
C LYS A 96 -12.55 -5.83 21.57
N LEU A 97 -12.35 -4.55 21.24
CA LEU A 97 -12.26 -3.44 22.18
C LEU A 97 -13.61 -2.74 22.42
N GLU A 98 -14.69 -3.24 21.79
CA GLU A 98 -16.03 -2.64 21.83
C GLU A 98 -16.09 -1.19 21.29
N GLU A 99 -15.16 -0.84 20.40
CA GLU A 99 -15.07 0.46 19.72
C GLU A 99 -15.88 0.44 18.42
N TRP A 100 -17.21 0.33 18.53
CA TRP A 100 -18.13 0.06 17.42
C TRP A 100 -18.03 1.05 16.26
N GLU A 101 -17.90 2.35 16.56
CA GLU A 101 -17.78 3.38 15.51
C GLU A 101 -16.46 3.28 14.73
N ALA A 102 -15.37 2.91 15.41
CA ALA A 102 -14.07 2.76 14.78
C ALA A 102 -14.06 1.51 13.90
N ALA A 103 -14.65 0.42 14.38
CA ALA A 103 -14.86 -0.80 13.61
C ALA A 103 -15.67 -0.54 12.33
N ARG A 104 -16.82 0.15 12.46
CA ARG A 104 -17.66 0.51 11.31
C ARG A 104 -16.89 1.32 10.27
N ARG A 105 -16.16 2.36 10.70
CA ARG A 105 -15.36 3.19 9.78
C ARG A 105 -14.29 2.38 9.04
N CYS A 106 -13.66 1.42 9.71
CA CYS A 106 -12.68 0.54 9.07
C CYS A 106 -13.34 -0.39 8.05
N ALA A 107 -14.49 -0.98 8.39
CA ALA A 107 -15.25 -1.84 7.49
C ALA A 107 -15.79 -1.08 6.26
N GLU A 108 -16.30 0.14 6.44
CA GLU A 108 -16.77 1.00 5.34
C GLU A 108 -15.63 1.35 4.36
N ARG A 109 -14.41 1.62 4.87
CA ARG A 109 -13.24 1.84 4.01
C ARG A 109 -12.88 0.59 3.22
N ALA A 110 -12.89 -0.58 3.87
CA ALA A 110 -12.58 -1.85 3.24
C ALA A 110 -13.59 -2.17 2.12
N LEU A 111 -14.90 -2.00 2.38
CA LEU A 111 -15.96 -2.17 1.37
C LEU A 111 -15.88 -1.14 0.25
N GLY A 112 -15.45 0.10 0.55
CA GLY A 112 -15.20 1.12 -0.46
C GLY A 112 -14.12 0.70 -1.46
N GLN A 113 -13.13 -0.09 -1.02
CA GLN A 113 -12.08 -0.63 -1.87
C GLN A 113 -12.51 -1.90 -2.59
N GLU A 114 -13.06 -2.86 -1.86
CA GLU A 114 -13.54 -4.13 -2.38
C GLU A 114 -14.99 -4.36 -1.93
N PRO A 115 -15.98 -3.97 -2.74
CA PRO A 115 -17.40 -4.06 -2.38
C PRO A 115 -17.90 -5.50 -2.18
N GLY A 116 -17.16 -6.49 -2.70
CA GLY A 116 -17.45 -7.91 -2.56
C GLY A 116 -16.75 -8.59 -1.38
N ASN A 117 -16.05 -7.84 -0.53
CA ASN A 117 -15.35 -8.44 0.60
C ASN A 117 -16.34 -9.00 1.63
N VAL A 118 -16.22 -10.30 1.92
CA VAL A 118 -17.13 -11.04 2.81
C VAL A 118 -16.73 -10.90 4.29
N LYS A 119 -15.53 -10.38 4.56
CA LYS A 119 -14.93 -10.30 5.91
C LYS A 119 -15.04 -8.92 6.52
#